data_AF-A0A369RNT3-F1
#
_entry.id   AF-A0A369RNT3-F1
#
_cell.length_a   1.000
_cell.length_b   1.000
_cell.length_c   1.000
_cell.angle_alpha   90.00
_cell.angle_beta   90.00
_cell.angle_gamma   90.00
#
_symmetry.space_group_name_H-M   'P 1'
#
loop_
_entity.id
_entity.type
_entity.pdbx_description
1 polymer ?
#
loop_
_entity_poly.entity_id
_entity_poly.type
_entity_poly.pdbx_seq_one_letter_code
_entity_poly.pdbx_strand_id
1 'polypeptide(L)'
;GLLAGLPEKLHNCFFMSDKEFNYCVEKFKKHGFHYSLNWYRNEPRNWKCLRSFERYMIYQPSSMITAEYDPILLSELTKGMEQYIPNLTRANLLCGHWTQSECPAELNCIFSKWLPKVSAN
;
A
#
# COMPACT_ATOMS: atom_id res chain seq x y z
N GLY A 1 -21.68 -1.91 14.82
CA GLY A 1 -20.25 -2.22 14.58
C GLY A 1 -19.70 -1.29 13.52
N LEU A 2 -18.38 -1.34 13.23
CA LEU A 2 -17.72 -0.45 12.24
C LEU A 2 -18.42 -0.44 10.86
N LEU A 3 -19.09 -1.53 10.50
CA LEU A 3 -19.81 -1.70 9.23
C LEU A 3 -21.32 -1.48 9.34
N ALA A 4 -21.84 -1.11 10.52
CA ALA A 4 -23.27 -0.87 10.71
C ALA A 4 -23.66 0.45 10.03
N GLY A 5 -24.73 0.42 9.23
CA GLY A 5 -25.22 1.58 8.49
C GLY A 5 -24.60 1.76 7.09
N LEU A 6 -23.73 0.86 6.65
CA LEU A 6 -23.33 0.83 5.24
C LEU A 6 -24.53 0.44 4.36
N PRO A 7 -24.66 1.03 3.16
CA PRO A 7 -25.77 0.73 2.28
C PRO A 7 -25.72 -0.74 1.84
N GLU A 8 -26.87 -1.42 1.84
CA GLU A 8 -26.99 -2.79 1.32
C GLU A 8 -26.63 -2.90 -0.16
N LYS A 9 -26.85 -1.81 -0.91
CA LYS A 9 -26.41 -1.66 -2.30
C LYS A 9 -25.17 -0.77 -2.34
N LEU A 10 -24.05 -1.38 -2.68
CA LEU A 10 -22.83 -0.65 -3.00
C LEU A 10 -23.00 0.04 -4.35
N HIS A 11 -22.60 1.31 -4.43
CA HIS A 11 -22.46 2.01 -5.70
C HIS A 11 -21.27 1.44 -6.49
N ASN A 12 -21.31 1.54 -7.81
CA ASN A 12 -20.22 1.07 -8.66
C ASN A 12 -18.90 1.75 -8.26
N CYS A 13 -17.86 0.94 -8.10
CA CYS A 13 -16.51 1.41 -7.84
C CYS A 13 -15.97 2.07 -9.13
N PHE A 14 -15.56 3.33 -9.07
CA PHE A 14 -15.11 4.05 -10.26
C PHE A 14 -13.76 3.55 -10.81
N PHE A 15 -12.96 2.88 -9.97
CA PHE A 15 -11.63 2.36 -10.31
C PHE A 15 -11.57 0.84 -10.44
N MET A 16 -12.71 0.13 -10.36
CA MET A 16 -12.76 -1.33 -10.43
C MET A 16 -14.02 -1.81 -11.15
N SER A 17 -13.85 -2.71 -12.11
CA SER A 17 -14.97 -3.34 -12.81
C SER A 17 -15.73 -4.35 -11.92
N ASP A 18 -16.98 -4.64 -12.27
CA ASP A 18 -17.77 -5.68 -11.59
C ASP A 18 -17.09 -7.05 -11.62
N LYS A 19 -16.33 -7.35 -12.68
CA LYS A 19 -15.59 -8.61 -12.80
C LYS A 19 -14.49 -8.70 -11.75
N GLU A 20 -13.72 -7.63 -11.56
CA GLU A 20 -12.65 -7.57 -10.55
C GLU A 20 -13.22 -7.57 -9.14
N PHE A 21 -14.31 -6.83 -8.90
CA PHE A 21 -15.00 -6.85 -7.62
C PHE A 21 -15.52 -8.25 -7.27
N ASN A 22 -16.21 -8.91 -8.22
CA ASN A 22 -16.70 -10.26 -8.02
C ASN A 22 -15.55 -11.26 -7.82
N TYR A 23 -14.40 -11.07 -8.46
CA TYR A 23 -13.22 -11.86 -8.17
C TYR A 23 -12.81 -11.73 -6.69
N CYS A 24 -12.73 -10.53 -6.13
CA CYS A 24 -12.45 -10.32 -4.70
C CYS A 24 -13.50 -11.00 -3.81
N VAL A 25 -14.80 -10.84 -4.13
CA VAL A 25 -15.91 -11.47 -3.39
C VAL A 25 -15.73 -12.99 -3.34
N GLU A 26 -15.46 -13.63 -4.47
CA GLU A 26 -15.29 -15.09 -4.54
C GLU A 26 -14.07 -15.56 -3.73
N LYS A 27 -12.97 -14.79 -3.72
CA LYS A 27 -11.81 -15.10 -2.88
C LYS A 27 -12.13 -15.01 -1.39
N PHE A 28 -12.81 -13.94 -0.97
CA PHE A 28 -13.17 -13.76 0.44
C PHE A 28 -14.28 -14.71 0.91
N LYS A 29 -15.21 -15.14 0.03
CA LYS A 29 -16.16 -16.22 0.36
C LYS A 29 -15.45 -17.53 0.66
N LYS A 30 -14.43 -17.88 -0.14
CA LYS A 30 -13.68 -19.13 0.03
C LYS A 30 -12.81 -19.14 1.29
N HIS A 31 -12.14 -18.04 1.60
CA HIS A 31 -11.11 -18.00 2.63
C HIS A 31 -11.54 -17.25 3.91
N GLY A 32 -12.65 -16.53 3.87
CA GLY A 32 -13.06 -15.61 4.92
C GLY A 32 -12.06 -14.45 5.13
N PHE A 33 -12.26 -13.70 6.21
CA PHE A 33 -11.38 -12.59 6.62
C PHE A 33 -10.39 -12.96 7.74
N HIS A 34 -10.43 -14.20 8.22
CA HIS A 34 -9.63 -14.61 9.38
C HIS A 34 -8.12 -14.38 9.15
N TYR A 35 -7.62 -14.81 8.00
CA TYR A 35 -6.20 -14.70 7.67
C TYR A 35 -5.75 -13.26 7.42
N SER A 36 -6.54 -12.47 6.71
CA SER A 36 -6.22 -11.05 6.47
C SER A 36 -6.25 -10.24 7.77
N LEU A 37 -7.22 -10.49 8.66
CA LEU A 37 -7.30 -9.81 9.95
C LEU A 37 -6.21 -10.24 10.93
N ASN A 38 -5.64 -11.44 10.80
CA ASN A 38 -4.55 -11.89 11.65
C ASN A 38 -3.26 -11.05 11.49
N TRP A 39 -3.06 -10.38 10.35
CA TRP A 39 -1.97 -9.41 10.19
C TRP A 39 -2.01 -8.31 11.26
N TYR A 40 -3.21 -7.77 11.52
CA TYR A 40 -3.42 -6.72 12.51
C TYR A 40 -3.32 -7.22 13.95
N ARG A 41 -3.60 -8.51 14.19
CA ARG A 41 -3.50 -9.12 15.53
C ARG A 41 -2.05 -9.36 15.97
N ASN A 42 -1.09 -9.27 15.04
CA ASN A 42 0.30 -9.60 15.30
C ASN A 42 1.20 -8.38 15.55
N GLU A 43 0.64 -7.17 15.63
CA GLU A 43 1.41 -5.93 15.81
C GLU A 43 2.39 -6.00 16.99
N PRO A 44 2.00 -6.41 18.22
CA PRO A 44 2.93 -6.40 19.36
C PRO A 44 4.12 -7.36 19.16
N ARG A 45 3.90 -8.45 18.40
CA ARG A 45 4.95 -9.40 18.07
C ARG A 45 5.85 -8.86 16.96
N ASN A 46 5.28 -8.22 15.94
CA ASN A 46 6.03 -7.56 14.88
C ASN A 46 6.94 -6.48 15.48
N TRP A 47 6.42 -5.63 16.37
CA TRP A 47 7.20 -4.60 17.05
C TRP A 47 8.38 -5.19 17.84
N LYS A 48 8.15 -6.24 18.64
CA LYS A 48 9.22 -6.92 19.39
C LYS A 48 10.32 -7.47 18.47
N CYS A 49 9.94 -7.98 17.29
CA CYS A 49 10.88 -8.47 16.29
C CYS A 49 11.66 -7.32 15.63
N LEU A 50 10.96 -6.25 15.24
CA LEU A 50 11.56 -5.11 14.55
C LEU A 50 12.46 -4.25 15.44
N ARG A 51 12.29 -4.31 16.76
CA ARG A 51 13.15 -3.63 17.74
C ARG A 51 14.63 -3.97 17.60
N SER A 52 14.99 -5.20 17.19
CA SER A 52 16.40 -5.54 16.96
C SER A 52 17.00 -4.80 15.76
N PHE A 53 16.17 -4.19 14.92
CA PHE A 53 16.58 -3.49 13.70
C PHE A 53 16.54 -1.96 13.82
N GLU A 54 16.29 -1.39 15.00
CA GLU A 54 16.09 0.07 15.20
C GLU A 54 17.23 0.96 14.65
N ARG A 55 18.45 0.42 14.50
CA ARG A 55 19.62 1.15 13.99
C ARG A 55 20.08 0.71 12.61
N TYR A 56 19.35 -0.19 11.96
CA TYR A 56 19.73 -0.71 10.65
C TYR A 56 19.30 0.26 9.55
N MET A 57 20.20 0.49 8.60
CA MET A 57 19.95 1.30 7.42
C MET A 57 19.67 0.40 6.22
N ILE A 58 18.78 0.85 5.33
CA ILE A 58 18.48 0.19 4.05
C ILE A 58 19.33 0.88 2.98
N TYR A 59 20.45 0.25 2.61
CA TYR A 59 21.34 0.78 1.57
C TYR A 59 20.90 0.46 0.15
N GLN A 60 19.98 -0.49 -0.03
CA GLN A 60 19.51 -0.83 -1.37
C GLN A 60 18.70 0.30 -2.00
N PRO A 61 18.79 0.51 -3.32
CA PRO A 61 17.95 1.48 -4.01
C PRO A 61 16.48 1.25 -3.67
N SER A 62 15.82 2.28 -3.16
CA SER A 62 14.46 2.19 -2.63
C SER A 62 13.60 3.33 -3.17
N SER A 63 12.30 3.08 -3.34
CA SER A 63 11.33 4.09 -3.75
C SER A 63 10.15 4.13 -2.79
N MET A 64 9.83 5.31 -2.28
CA MET A 64 8.57 5.56 -1.57
C MET A 64 7.61 6.29 -2.50
N ILE A 65 6.53 5.61 -2.86
CA ILE A 65 5.43 6.16 -3.65
C ILE A 65 4.30 6.51 -2.68
N THR A 66 3.93 7.78 -2.63
CA THR A 66 2.84 8.30 -1.78
C THR A 66 1.58 8.52 -2.61
N ALA A 67 0.42 8.49 -1.93
CA ALA A 67 -0.88 8.75 -2.52
C ALA A 67 -1.50 9.96 -1.82
N GLU A 68 -1.76 11.02 -2.58
CA GLU A 68 -2.15 12.33 -2.05
C GLU A 68 -3.44 12.31 -1.23
N TYR A 69 -4.37 11.43 -1.61
CA TYR A 69 -5.71 11.37 -1.01
C TYR A 69 -5.94 10.11 -0.18
N ASP A 70 -4.88 9.37 0.20
CA ASP A 70 -5.02 8.24 1.11
C ASP A 70 -5.42 8.75 2.51
N PRO A 71 -6.60 8.38 3.04
CA PRO A 71 -7.08 8.93 4.31
C PRO A 71 -6.38 8.34 5.54
N ILE A 72 -5.57 7.29 5.37
CA ILE A 72 -4.91 6.57 6.46
C ILE A 72 -3.38 6.69 6.35
N LEU A 73 -2.81 6.42 5.17
CA LEU A 73 -1.36 6.44 4.94
C LEU A 73 -0.92 7.77 4.35
N LEU A 74 -1.09 8.83 5.15
CA LEU A 74 -0.75 10.20 4.78
C LEU A 74 0.72 10.33 4.34
N SER A 75 0.98 11.12 3.31
CA SER A 75 2.32 11.41 2.81
C SER A 75 3.28 11.89 3.90
N GLU A 76 2.77 12.63 4.89
CA GLU A 76 3.51 13.15 6.04
C GLU A 76 4.10 12.04 6.92
N LEU A 77 3.47 10.87 6.99
CA LEU A 77 3.97 9.71 7.76
C LEU A 77 5.30 9.18 7.21
N THR A 78 5.66 9.56 5.98
CA THR A 78 6.91 9.16 5.32
C THR A 78 8.06 10.14 5.59
N LYS A 79 7.81 11.24 6.31
CA LYS A 79 8.83 12.24 6.60
C LYS A 79 9.93 11.65 7.48
N GLY A 80 11.19 11.80 7.04
CA GLY A 80 12.36 11.33 7.78
C GLY A 80 12.85 9.93 7.37
N MET A 81 12.20 9.26 6.42
CA MET A 81 12.67 7.97 5.90
C MET A 81 14.12 8.02 5.38
N GLU A 82 14.56 9.15 4.85
CA GLU A 82 15.93 9.38 4.37
C GLU A 82 17.00 9.18 5.45
N GLN A 83 16.64 9.34 6.73
CA GLN A 83 17.56 9.09 7.85
C GLN A 83 17.95 7.60 7.96
N TYR A 84 17.10 6.71 7.45
CA TYR A 84 17.28 5.26 7.50
C TYR A 84 17.53 4.65 6.11
N ILE A 85 17.20 5.37 5.03
CA ILE A 85 17.26 4.89 3.65
C ILE A 85 18.00 5.95 2.81
N PRO A 86 19.34 5.94 2.77
CA PRO A 86 20.12 6.98 2.09
C PRO A 86 19.90 7.04 0.58
N ASN A 87 19.56 5.90 -0.04
CA ASN A 87 19.30 5.78 -1.48
C ASN A 87 17.80 5.80 -1.79
N LEU A 88 17.02 6.57 -1.01
CA LEU A 88 15.59 6.72 -1.20
C LEU A 88 15.27 7.66 -2.36
N THR A 89 14.37 7.22 -3.22
CA THR A 89 13.70 8.04 -4.23
C THR A 89 12.24 8.19 -3.87
N ARG A 90 11.59 9.26 -4.35
CA ARG A 90 10.19 9.55 -4.04
C ARG A 90 9.37 9.76 -5.30
N ALA A 91 8.12 9.36 -5.23
CA ALA A 91 7.08 9.75 -6.15
C ALA A 91 5.78 10.02 -5.37
N ASN A 92 4.88 10.78 -5.97
CA ASN A 92 3.55 11.04 -5.44
C ASN A 92 2.53 10.84 -6.56
N LEU A 93 1.41 10.24 -6.21
CA LEU A 93 0.27 10.00 -7.08
C LEU A 93 -0.94 10.77 -6.57
N LEU A 94 -1.69 11.39 -7.48
CA LEU A 94 -2.93 12.09 -7.18
C LEU A 94 -4.11 11.11 -7.09
N CYS A 95 -4.02 10.11 -6.21
CA CYS A 95 -5.06 9.11 -5.96
C CYS A 95 -5.22 8.80 -4.47
N GLY A 96 -6.22 7.98 -4.16
CA GLY A 96 -6.47 7.43 -2.83
C GLY A 96 -5.67 6.16 -2.54
N HIS A 97 -6.20 5.37 -1.61
CA HIS A 97 -5.52 4.21 -1.03
C HIS A 97 -5.20 3.10 -2.05
N TRP A 98 -6.05 2.89 -3.05
CA TRP A 98 -5.94 1.75 -3.97
C TRP A 98 -5.12 2.13 -5.20
N THR A 99 -3.92 2.64 -4.99
CA THR A 99 -3.06 3.28 -6.00
C THR A 99 -2.96 2.52 -7.33
N GLN A 100 -2.79 1.20 -7.28
CA GLN A 100 -2.65 0.33 -8.46
C GLN A 100 -3.93 0.20 -9.29
N SER A 101 -5.10 0.42 -8.67
CA SER A 101 -6.39 0.38 -9.35
C SER A 101 -6.85 1.79 -9.73
N GLU A 102 -6.57 2.79 -8.91
CA GLU A 102 -6.99 4.18 -9.11
C GLU A 102 -6.13 4.91 -10.17
N CYS A 103 -4.80 4.75 -10.14
CA CYS A 103 -3.87 5.39 -11.08
C CYS A 103 -2.87 4.37 -11.69
N PRO A 104 -3.36 3.32 -12.39
CA PRO A 104 -2.49 2.27 -12.92
C PRO A 104 -1.47 2.79 -13.93
N ALA A 105 -1.86 3.74 -14.79
CA ALA A 105 -0.99 4.25 -15.85
C ALA A 105 0.16 5.08 -15.28
N GLU A 106 -0.14 5.95 -14.33
CA GLU A 106 0.82 6.81 -13.64
C GLU A 106 1.77 5.98 -12.77
N LEU A 107 1.23 5.01 -12.02
CA LEU A 107 2.04 4.08 -11.22
C LEU A 107 3.00 3.27 -12.11
N ASN A 108 2.49 2.73 -13.22
CA ASN A 108 3.32 2.01 -14.18
C ASN A 108 4.40 2.91 -14.79
N CYS A 109 4.08 4.17 -15.10
CA CYS A 109 5.06 5.14 -15.61
C CYS A 109 6.19 5.40 -14.60
N ILE A 110 5.88 5.49 -13.31
CA ILE A 110 6.88 5.62 -12.24
C ILE A 110 7.79 4.39 -12.24
N PHE A 111 7.23 3.18 -12.23
CA PHE A 111 8.02 1.95 -12.23
C PHE A 111 8.88 1.80 -13.49
N SER A 112 8.33 2.06 -14.68
CA SER A 112 9.09 1.99 -15.93
C SER A 112 10.27 2.96 -15.98
N LYS A 113 10.19 4.11 -15.29
CA LYS A 113 11.29 5.07 -15.17
C LYS A 113 12.28 4.70 -14.06
N TRP A 114 11.81 4.08 -12.99
CA TRP A 114 12.61 3.79 -11.80
C TRP A 114 13.39 2.48 -11.92
N LEU A 115 12.73 1.39 -12.33
CA LEU A 115 13.33 0.04 -12.38
C LEU A 115 14.62 -0.01 -13.23
N PRO A 116 14.67 0.54 -14.47
CA PRO A 116 15.91 0.49 -15.25
C PRO A 116 17.10 1.19 -14.60
N LYS A 117 16.85 2.23 -13.79
CA LYS A 117 17.91 2.98 -13.10
C LYS A 117 18.54 2.18 -11.96
N VAL A 118 17.78 1.27 -11.36
CA VAL A 118 18.24 0.47 -10.21
C VAL A 118 18.67 -0.94 -10.58
N SER A 119 18.22 -1.46 -11.75
CA SER A 119 18.64 -2.77 -12.27
C SER A 119 19.95 -2.74 -13.07
N ALA A 120 20.49 -1.56 -13.38
CA ALA A 120 21.74 -1.41 -14.13
C ALA A 120 23.01 -1.45 -13.25
N ASN A 121 22.87 -1.77 -11.96
CA ASN A 121 23.96 -1.91 -10.99
C ASN A 121 24.16 -3.36 -10.58
#